data_AF-A0AAD4F667-F1
#
_entry.id   AF-A0AAD4F667-F1
#
_cell.length_a   1.000
_cell.length_b   1.000
_cell.length_c   1.000
_cell.angle_alpha   90.00
_cell.angle_beta   90.00
_cell.angle_gamma   90.00
#
_symmetry.space_group_name_H-M   'P 1'
#
loop_
_entity.id
_entity.type
_entity.pdbx_description
1 polymer ?
#
loop_
_entity_poly.entity_id
_entity_poly.type
_entity_poly.pdbx_seq_one_letter_code
_entity_poly.pdbx_strand_id
1 'polypeptide(L)'
;MGGNKADEYGERGDEVVVRLSEAADEEAQLLDGEDYEQFELEDASRPGTARDATGTPIRHIDCVDTLWRRNNECGLDGLDCRPFSNTSFAFRCPADCASVRVLNPHHVGPLDVNYRPLVVGGGAGGPYRGDSFLCGAAIHAGAIDDATGGCGVVTLIGEYYQYFSSSQNGIESIPFDSKFPLSFTVTADPTIQCTAPDPRWTVSLPLSVLFTVLLSVFTTSPALLFFTTFLGIFTHVALISDPPNLSTSSTAALLPSLISILTARLLPALFTAAILYLTCVRRALPTTPQTTLTKTLFWLPFFWLGALSNRTIEPWIPITRLTPGDLTAQGPAALVALALIAALVTALATLQARTLYREGRLPAYLALYAALGIGLALLAALPGLHLRLHHYVLALLLLPGTAAQTRPSLACQALLLGLFVNGVARWGFDALLQTGEALRGDGLVGDGLVPSVVAPMVERLRGAEAGGWRIGLMWRGFEEAGQKGAEGVVQGSACW
;
A
#
# COMPACT_ATOMS: atom_id res chain seq x y z
N MET A 1 -59.40 45.07 -14.03
CA MET A 1 -58.92 46.26 -13.30
C MET A 1 -57.69 45.76 -12.52
N GLY A 2 -56.43 45.98 -12.89
CA GLY A 2 -55.77 47.19 -13.39
C GLY A 2 -55.29 48.02 -12.17
N GLY A 3 -54.03 48.43 -11.99
CA GLY A 3 -52.73 48.19 -12.68
C GLY A 3 -51.59 48.28 -11.63
N ASN A 4 -50.38 47.75 -11.82
CA ASN A 4 -49.28 48.09 -12.74
C ASN A 4 -48.24 49.09 -12.14
N LYS A 5 -46.93 48.81 -12.34
CA LYS A 5 -45.70 49.58 -11.95
C LYS A 5 -45.36 49.67 -10.44
N ALA A 6 -44.12 49.49 -9.95
CA ALA A 6 -42.74 49.47 -10.50
C ALA A 6 -42.15 50.82 -10.94
N ASP A 7 -41.16 51.32 -10.20
CA ASP A 7 -40.14 52.31 -10.59
C ASP A 7 -38.88 52.04 -9.70
N GLU A 8 -37.69 52.57 -10.04
CA GLU A 8 -36.44 51.77 -9.93
C GLU A 8 -35.15 52.59 -9.56
N TYR A 9 -34.03 51.90 -9.21
CA TYR A 9 -32.63 52.40 -8.99
C TYR A 9 -32.23 53.11 -7.67
N GLY A 10 -30.98 52.98 -7.17
CA GLY A 10 -29.86 52.12 -7.64
C GLY A 10 -28.48 52.26 -6.93
N GLU A 11 -27.55 51.39 -7.37
CA GLU A 11 -26.05 51.46 -7.39
C GLU A 11 -25.15 51.68 -6.14
N ARG A 12 -24.68 50.56 -5.58
CA ARG A 12 -23.26 50.10 -5.44
C ARG A 12 -23.26 48.74 -4.72
N GLY A 13 -22.48 47.72 -5.05
CA GLY A 13 -21.13 47.73 -5.59
C GLY A 13 -20.17 47.44 -4.45
N ASP A 14 -19.98 46.16 -4.09
CA ASP A 14 -18.79 45.63 -3.43
C ASP A 14 -18.77 44.08 -3.38
N GLU A 15 -17.54 43.61 -3.28
CA GLU A 15 -16.96 42.25 -3.31
C GLU A 15 -17.65 41.18 -2.44
N VAL A 16 -18.06 40.04 -3.04
CA VAL A 16 -18.53 38.85 -2.28
C VAL A 16 -17.34 38.03 -1.80
N VAL A 17 -16.79 38.42 -0.65
CA VAL A 17 -15.85 37.56 0.10
C VAL A 17 -16.65 36.43 0.77
N VAL A 18 -16.61 35.23 0.18
CA VAL A 18 -17.19 34.03 0.80
C VAL A 18 -16.31 33.59 1.97
N ARG A 19 -16.69 33.99 3.19
CA ARG A 19 -16.09 33.44 4.42
C ARG A 19 -16.56 32.00 4.62
N LEU A 20 -15.71 31.04 4.28
CA LEU A 20 -15.85 29.64 4.70
C LEU A 20 -15.29 29.46 6.13
N SER A 21 -16.01 29.94 7.14
CA SER A 21 -15.64 29.76 8.55
C SER A 21 -16.83 30.00 9.50
N GLU A 22 -17.90 29.20 9.37
CA GLU A 22 -19.06 29.26 10.28
C GLU A 22 -19.85 27.94 10.31
N ALA A 23 -19.12 26.81 10.25
CA ALA A 23 -19.68 25.45 10.30
C ALA A 23 -18.77 24.44 11.03
N ALA A 24 -17.89 24.93 11.92
CA ALA A 24 -16.91 24.12 12.67
C ALA A 24 -16.88 24.40 14.18
N ASP A 25 -17.72 25.31 14.69
CA ASP A 25 -17.56 25.88 16.05
C ASP A 25 -18.58 25.39 17.09
N GLU A 26 -19.49 24.45 16.78
CA GLU A 26 -20.40 23.86 17.78
C GLU A 26 -19.91 22.54 18.42
N GLU A 27 -18.88 21.86 17.87
CA GLU A 27 -18.24 20.70 18.54
C GLU A 27 -16.93 21.07 19.28
N ALA A 28 -16.44 22.31 19.15
CA ALA A 28 -15.11 22.72 19.63
C ALA A 28 -15.08 23.30 21.08
N GLN A 29 -16.17 23.19 21.86
CA GLN A 29 -16.30 23.86 23.18
C GLN A 29 -16.59 22.94 24.39
N LEU A 30 -16.25 21.64 24.33
CA LEU A 30 -16.52 20.71 25.44
C LEU A 30 -15.39 19.71 25.77
N LEU A 31 -14.12 20.14 25.72
CA LEU A 31 -13.03 19.43 26.40
C LEU A 31 -12.12 20.45 27.09
N ASP A 32 -12.21 20.50 28.42
CA ASP A 32 -11.29 21.29 29.24
C ASP A 32 -9.94 20.57 29.34
N GLY A 33 -8.86 21.30 29.63
CA GLY A 33 -7.49 20.76 29.56
C GLY A 33 -7.23 19.55 30.47
N GLU A 34 -7.93 19.49 31.61
CA GLU A 34 -7.81 18.41 32.60
C GLU A 34 -8.44 17.10 32.11
N ASP A 35 -9.53 17.15 31.32
CA ASP A 35 -10.19 15.94 30.78
C ASP A 35 -9.35 15.24 29.70
N TYR A 36 -8.50 15.98 28.98
CA TYR A 36 -7.62 15.40 27.96
C TYR A 36 -6.46 14.63 28.60
N GLU A 37 -5.82 15.18 29.64
CA GLU A 37 -4.84 14.45 30.45
C GLU A 37 -5.50 13.27 31.19
N GLN A 38 -6.72 13.46 31.71
CA GLN A 38 -7.45 12.37 32.37
C GLN A 38 -7.84 11.24 31.41
N PHE A 39 -8.18 11.53 30.15
CA PHE A 39 -8.44 10.52 29.12
C PHE A 39 -7.16 9.75 28.73
N GLU A 40 -6.01 10.44 28.58
CA GLU A 40 -4.73 9.77 28.38
C GLU A 40 -4.34 8.90 29.59
N LEU A 41 -4.65 9.34 30.82
CA LEU A 41 -4.43 8.57 32.06
C LEU A 41 -5.42 7.40 32.25
N GLU A 42 -6.66 7.51 31.80
CA GLU A 42 -7.63 6.40 31.82
C GLU A 42 -7.28 5.34 30.75
N ASP A 43 -6.91 5.74 29.54
CA ASP A 43 -6.31 4.80 28.56
C ASP A 43 -4.94 4.30 29.05
N ALA A 44 -4.23 5.07 29.88
CA ALA A 44 -3.01 4.60 30.55
C ALA A 44 -3.26 3.38 31.45
N SER A 45 -4.43 3.33 32.08
CA SER A 45 -4.82 2.31 33.07
C SER A 45 -5.41 1.02 32.48
N ARG A 46 -5.76 1.00 31.18
CA ARG A 46 -6.50 -0.13 30.59
C ARG A 46 -5.64 -1.39 30.45
N PRO A 47 -6.08 -2.55 31.00
CA PRO A 47 -5.34 -3.80 30.87
C PRO A 47 -5.29 -4.25 29.40
N GLY A 48 -4.08 -4.32 28.83
CA GLY A 48 -3.84 -4.73 27.45
C GLY A 48 -3.12 -3.70 26.57
N THR A 49 -2.95 -2.46 27.03
CA THR A 49 -2.04 -1.51 26.36
C THR A 49 -0.59 -1.98 26.55
N ALA A 50 0.11 -2.29 25.47
CA ALA A 50 1.54 -2.57 25.54
C ALA A 50 2.28 -1.25 25.78
N ARG A 51 3.16 -1.22 26.80
CA ARG A 51 3.92 -0.04 27.23
C ARG A 51 5.41 -0.33 27.21
N ASP A 52 6.20 0.71 27.01
CA ASP A 52 7.63 0.64 27.26
C ASP A 52 7.95 0.79 28.77
N ALA A 53 9.24 0.74 29.12
CA ALA A 53 9.72 0.87 30.49
C ALA A 53 9.42 2.23 31.16
N THR A 54 9.04 3.26 30.39
CA THR A 54 8.64 4.58 30.91
C THR A 54 7.12 4.67 31.17
N GLY A 55 6.36 3.65 30.75
CA GLY A 55 4.90 3.67 30.78
C GLY A 55 4.25 4.28 29.54
N THR A 56 5.03 4.67 28.53
CA THR A 56 4.51 5.25 27.28
C THR A 56 3.87 4.16 26.40
N PRO A 57 2.71 4.41 25.76
CA PRO A 57 2.09 3.45 24.84
C PRO A 57 3.00 3.12 23.64
N ILE A 58 3.14 1.83 23.34
CA ILE A 58 3.86 1.38 22.14
C ILE A 58 3.01 1.66 20.91
N ARG A 59 3.56 2.36 19.92
CA ARG A 59 2.90 2.65 18.64
C ARG A 59 2.83 1.40 17.77
N HIS A 60 1.73 1.14 17.08
CA HIS A 60 1.71 0.15 16.00
C HIS A 60 2.08 0.85 14.69
N ILE A 61 3.01 0.29 13.93
CA ILE A 61 3.44 0.83 12.64
C ILE A 61 3.32 -0.22 11.54
N ASP A 62 3.12 0.24 10.32
CA ASP A 62 3.10 -0.60 9.12
C ASP A 62 4.50 -0.75 8.52
N CYS A 63 4.71 -1.78 7.70
CA CYS A 63 6.01 -2.08 7.09
C CYS A 63 6.55 -0.95 6.18
N VAL A 64 5.68 -0.07 5.67
CA VAL A 64 6.05 1.07 4.83
C VAL A 64 6.23 2.39 5.61
N ASP A 65 6.02 2.39 6.93
CA ASP A 65 6.15 3.61 7.73
C ASP A 65 7.59 4.14 7.74
N THR A 66 7.70 5.45 7.62
CA THR A 66 8.95 6.22 7.55
C THR A 66 8.83 7.44 8.46
N LEU A 67 9.98 7.94 8.94
CA LEU A 67 10.02 9.17 9.75
C LEU A 67 10.08 10.43 8.86
N TRP A 68 10.57 10.27 7.63
CA TRP A 68 10.51 11.28 6.58
C TRP A 68 9.52 10.83 5.50
N ARG A 69 8.31 11.39 5.56
CA ARG A 69 7.18 11.03 4.69
C ARG A 69 7.43 11.39 3.23
N ARG A 70 6.70 10.71 2.33
CA ARG A 70 6.77 10.89 0.87
C ARG A 70 5.89 12.07 0.42
N ASN A 71 5.81 12.31 -0.88
CA ASN A 71 4.89 13.30 -1.48
C ASN A 71 4.99 14.74 -0.92
N ASN A 72 6.16 15.13 -0.40
CA ASN A 72 6.37 16.40 0.33
C ASN A 72 5.48 16.57 1.59
N GLU A 73 4.97 15.48 2.18
CA GLU A 73 4.18 15.49 3.42
C GLU A 73 4.97 15.91 4.68
N CYS A 74 6.29 16.11 4.56
CA CYS A 74 7.10 16.77 5.58
C CYS A 74 7.06 18.32 5.48
N GLY A 75 6.40 18.88 4.46
CA GLY A 75 6.32 20.32 4.24
C GLY A 75 7.63 20.98 3.80
N LEU A 76 7.61 22.31 3.74
CA LEU A 76 8.81 23.12 3.52
C LEU A 76 9.83 22.84 4.64
N ASP A 77 11.12 22.79 4.32
CA ASP A 77 12.23 22.51 5.26
C ASP A 77 12.05 21.27 6.18
N GLY A 78 11.13 20.37 5.84
CA GLY A 78 10.79 19.20 6.66
C GLY A 78 10.02 19.49 7.95
N LEU A 79 9.42 20.69 8.11
CA LEU A 79 8.85 21.13 9.39
C LEU A 79 7.75 20.20 9.95
N ASP A 80 7.03 19.47 9.11
CA ASP A 80 5.92 18.59 9.52
C ASP A 80 6.39 17.17 9.87
N CYS A 81 7.67 16.86 9.65
CA CYS A 81 8.35 15.63 10.07
C CYS A 81 9.24 15.83 11.31
N ARG A 82 9.03 16.92 12.06
CA ARG A 82 9.58 17.09 13.42
C ARG A 82 8.97 16.06 14.39
N PRO A 83 9.62 15.74 15.51
CA PRO A 83 10.95 16.17 15.96
C PRO A 83 12.09 15.53 15.15
N PHE A 84 13.26 16.19 15.11
CA PHE A 84 14.44 15.66 14.40
C PHE A 84 15.42 14.90 15.30
N SER A 85 15.49 15.24 16.59
CA SER A 85 16.50 14.73 17.53
C SER A 85 16.00 14.72 18.98
N ASN A 86 16.72 14.03 19.87
CA ASN A 86 16.48 13.98 21.32
C ASN A 86 15.11 13.40 21.71
N THR A 87 14.52 12.59 20.84
CA THR A 87 13.26 11.90 21.10
C THR A 87 13.41 10.43 20.74
N SER A 88 13.02 9.55 21.66
CA SER A 88 12.93 8.11 21.44
C SER A 88 11.51 7.63 21.69
N PHE A 89 11.06 6.62 20.93
CA PHE A 89 9.77 5.98 21.19
C PHE A 89 9.81 4.50 20.84
N ALA A 90 8.99 3.71 21.55
CA ALA A 90 8.76 2.31 21.24
C ALA A 90 7.70 2.14 20.14
N PHE A 91 7.96 1.22 19.22
CA PHE A 91 7.04 0.85 18.14
C PHE A 91 6.97 -0.67 17.99
N ARG A 92 5.83 -1.19 17.51
CA ARG A 92 5.61 -2.60 17.16
C ARG A 92 5.39 -2.74 15.66
N CYS A 93 6.13 -3.64 15.05
CA CYS A 93 6.00 -4.05 13.65
C CYS A 93 5.25 -5.39 13.52
N PRO A 94 4.49 -5.60 12.43
CA PRO A 94 4.06 -6.92 12.03
C PRO A 94 5.23 -7.77 11.49
N ALA A 95 4.99 -9.06 11.31
CA ALA A 95 5.90 -9.98 10.61
C ALA A 95 5.88 -9.77 9.07
N ASP A 96 6.92 -10.26 8.38
CA ASP A 96 7.09 -10.23 6.92
C ASP A 96 7.20 -8.79 6.34
N CYS A 97 7.96 -7.94 7.03
CA CYS A 97 8.31 -6.61 6.54
C CYS A 97 9.59 -6.60 5.68
N ALA A 98 10.46 -7.60 5.76
CA ALA A 98 11.67 -7.68 4.94
C ALA A 98 11.36 -7.91 3.44
N SER A 99 10.19 -8.46 3.11
CA SER A 99 9.74 -8.67 1.74
C SER A 99 9.15 -7.41 1.08
N VAL A 100 8.83 -6.38 1.87
CA VAL A 100 8.19 -5.12 1.44
C VAL A 100 9.19 -4.21 0.72
N ARG A 101 8.76 -3.65 -0.41
CA ARG A 101 9.62 -2.99 -1.40
C ARG A 101 9.05 -1.65 -1.84
N VAL A 102 9.92 -0.75 -2.27
CA VAL A 102 9.49 0.41 -3.06
C VAL A 102 9.01 -0.08 -4.43
N LEU A 103 7.85 0.39 -4.88
CA LEU A 103 7.22 -0.03 -6.15
C LEU A 103 7.25 1.06 -7.23
N ASN A 104 7.82 2.22 -6.91
CA ASN A 104 8.11 3.35 -7.79
C ASN A 104 9.60 3.72 -7.57
N PRO A 105 10.32 4.28 -8.56
CA PRO A 105 11.71 4.69 -8.36
C PRO A 105 11.86 5.75 -7.27
N HIS A 106 12.74 5.51 -6.29
CA HIS A 106 13.05 6.42 -5.19
C HIS A 106 14.54 6.79 -5.20
N HIS A 107 14.85 8.08 -5.24
CA HIS A 107 16.23 8.54 -5.37
C HIS A 107 16.98 8.55 -4.03
N VAL A 108 18.15 7.91 -4.00
CA VAL A 108 19.07 7.88 -2.86
C VAL A 108 20.43 8.40 -3.33
N GLY A 109 20.56 9.73 -3.37
CA GLY A 109 21.73 10.38 -3.98
C GLY A 109 21.77 10.08 -5.49
N PRO A 110 22.84 9.48 -6.02
CA PRO A 110 22.93 9.10 -7.44
C PRO A 110 22.25 7.75 -7.76
N LEU A 111 21.61 7.08 -6.78
CA LEU A 111 21.04 5.74 -6.95
C LEU A 111 19.51 5.78 -7.09
N ASP A 112 19.00 5.05 -8.09
CA ASP A 112 17.57 4.85 -8.30
C ASP A 112 17.14 3.52 -7.64
N VAL A 113 16.48 3.63 -6.48
CA VAL A 113 16.05 2.48 -5.69
C VAL A 113 14.64 2.07 -6.08
N ASN A 114 14.50 0.88 -6.65
CA ASN A 114 13.20 0.30 -7.01
C ASN A 114 13.20 -1.23 -6.79
N TYR A 115 12.03 -1.82 -6.55
CA TYR A 115 11.82 -3.27 -6.38
C TYR A 115 12.63 -3.95 -5.25
N ARG A 116 13.14 -3.17 -4.29
CA ARG A 116 13.87 -3.61 -3.08
C ARG A 116 13.39 -2.86 -1.82
N PRO A 117 13.66 -3.36 -0.60
CA PRO A 117 13.38 -2.62 0.63
C PRO A 117 14.11 -1.29 0.70
N LEU A 118 13.45 -0.24 1.21
CA LEU A 118 14.07 1.07 1.44
C LEU A 118 14.69 1.12 2.83
N VAL A 119 15.96 0.74 2.92
CA VAL A 119 16.76 0.88 4.15
C VAL A 119 18.06 1.56 3.76
N VAL A 120 18.28 2.79 4.22
CA VAL A 120 19.46 3.61 3.87
C VAL A 120 20.32 3.78 5.13
N GLY A 121 21.57 3.30 5.09
CA GLY A 121 22.47 3.30 6.26
C GLY A 121 22.47 2.00 7.08
N GLY A 122 22.74 2.09 8.37
CA GLY A 122 22.90 0.92 9.26
C GLY A 122 24.26 0.18 9.17
N GLY A 123 25.07 0.48 8.14
CA GLY A 123 26.39 -0.12 7.97
C GLY A 123 27.33 0.23 9.13
N ALA A 124 28.11 -0.75 9.58
CA ALA A 124 29.03 -0.65 10.71
C ALA A 124 28.40 -0.17 12.04
N GLY A 125 27.07 -0.35 12.22
CA GLY A 125 26.34 0.14 13.38
C GLY A 125 26.03 1.64 13.34
N GLY A 126 26.21 2.29 12.18
CA GLY A 126 25.79 3.67 11.94
C GLY A 126 24.27 3.83 11.89
N PRO A 127 23.77 5.08 11.83
CA PRO A 127 22.34 5.36 11.81
C PRO A 127 21.69 5.04 10.45
N TYR A 128 20.36 5.07 10.46
CA TYR A 128 19.50 5.02 9.28
C TYR A 128 19.02 6.42 8.90
N ARG A 129 18.80 6.63 7.60
CA ARG A 129 18.20 7.85 7.05
C ARG A 129 16.69 7.85 7.27
N GLY A 130 16.09 9.00 7.58
CA GLY A 130 14.70 9.13 8.02
C GLY A 130 13.63 8.57 7.08
N ASP A 131 13.90 8.49 5.78
CA ASP A 131 13.02 7.91 4.77
C ASP A 131 13.13 6.37 4.65
N SER A 132 13.96 5.73 5.48
CA SER A 132 14.03 4.27 5.58
C SER A 132 12.76 3.70 6.22
N PHE A 133 12.27 2.58 5.67
CA PHE A 133 11.20 1.79 6.29
C PHE A 133 11.61 1.39 7.70
N LEU A 134 10.84 1.82 8.71
CA LEU A 134 11.24 1.69 10.11
C LEU A 134 11.31 0.22 10.55
N CYS A 135 10.36 -0.61 10.11
CA CYS A 135 10.41 -2.06 10.33
C CYS A 135 11.57 -2.74 9.56
N GLY A 136 11.85 -2.32 8.33
CA GLY A 136 12.99 -2.83 7.56
C GLY A 136 14.34 -2.49 8.21
N ALA A 137 14.49 -1.27 8.73
CA ALA A 137 15.66 -0.84 9.49
C ALA A 137 15.79 -1.62 10.82
N ALA A 138 14.68 -1.90 11.50
CA ALA A 138 14.66 -2.70 12.73
C ALA A 138 15.09 -4.16 12.49
N ILE A 139 14.61 -4.79 11.41
CA ILE A 139 15.05 -6.14 10.99
C ILE A 139 16.53 -6.11 10.61
N HIS A 140 16.95 -5.17 9.77
CA HIS A 140 18.36 -5.02 9.36
C HIS A 140 19.28 -4.86 10.59
N ALA A 141 18.89 -4.04 11.58
CA ALA A 141 19.62 -3.87 12.85
C ALA A 141 19.65 -5.13 13.74
N GLY A 142 18.82 -6.15 13.47
CA GLY A 142 18.61 -7.30 14.36
C GLY A 142 17.84 -6.95 15.63
N ALA A 143 17.11 -5.83 15.63
CA ALA A 143 16.29 -5.40 16.76
C ALA A 143 14.98 -6.19 16.87
N ILE A 144 14.46 -6.69 15.73
CA ILE A 144 13.28 -7.56 15.63
C ILE A 144 13.54 -8.67 14.61
N ASP A 145 12.75 -9.74 14.66
CA ASP A 145 12.78 -10.86 13.72
C ASP A 145 11.71 -10.71 12.64
N ASP A 146 12.02 -11.04 11.38
CA ASP A 146 11.06 -10.89 10.28
C ASP A 146 9.93 -11.93 10.32
N ALA A 147 10.19 -13.15 10.81
CA ALA A 147 9.19 -14.22 10.83
C ALA A 147 8.09 -14.00 11.89
N THR A 148 8.39 -13.24 12.95
CA THR A 148 7.49 -12.98 14.08
C THR A 148 7.16 -11.50 14.30
N GLY A 149 7.85 -10.58 13.63
CA GLY A 149 7.79 -9.15 13.92
C GLY A 149 8.42 -8.83 15.28
N GLY A 150 7.92 -7.80 15.95
CA GLY A 150 8.39 -7.45 17.30
C GLY A 150 8.26 -5.97 17.60
N CYS A 151 8.92 -5.51 18.67
CA CYS A 151 9.03 -4.10 19.00
C CYS A 151 10.50 -3.67 19.02
N GLY A 152 10.75 -2.46 18.57
CA GLY A 152 12.03 -1.78 18.73
C GLY A 152 11.84 -0.44 19.44
N VAL A 153 12.94 0.12 19.93
CA VAL A 153 13.01 1.54 20.29
C VAL A 153 13.73 2.26 19.15
N VAL A 154 13.11 3.28 18.60
CA VAL A 154 13.75 4.21 17.68
C VAL A 154 14.20 5.44 18.44
N THR A 155 15.42 5.90 18.19
CA THR A 155 15.98 7.13 18.77
C THR A 155 16.37 8.09 17.64
N LEU A 156 15.80 9.29 17.64
CA LEU A 156 16.10 10.30 16.64
C LEU A 156 17.35 11.07 17.05
N ILE A 157 18.31 11.20 16.12
CA ILE A 157 19.64 11.80 16.37
C ILE A 157 19.90 13.08 15.55
N GLY A 158 18.96 13.51 14.72
CA GLY A 158 19.06 14.73 13.91
C GLY A 158 19.82 14.56 12.60
N GLU A 159 20.48 15.65 12.17
CA GLU A 159 21.26 15.66 10.94
C GLU A 159 22.48 14.73 11.08
N TYR A 160 22.65 13.83 10.11
CA TYR A 160 23.83 12.97 10.03
C TYR A 160 24.47 13.04 8.64
N TYR A 161 25.75 12.71 8.59
CA TYR A 161 26.60 12.80 7.41
C TYR A 161 27.15 11.42 7.08
N GLN A 162 26.92 10.96 5.85
CA GLN A 162 27.35 9.66 5.32
C GLN A 162 26.65 8.44 5.95
N TYR A 163 26.09 7.58 5.10
CA TYR A 163 25.37 6.37 5.49
C TYR A 163 26.00 5.19 4.77
N PHE A 164 26.61 4.28 5.53
CA PHE A 164 27.26 3.11 4.97
C PHE A 164 26.26 1.98 4.70
N SER A 165 26.44 1.29 3.58
CA SER A 165 25.69 0.08 3.23
C SER A 165 26.23 -1.13 4.01
N SER A 166 25.34 -2.08 4.32
CA SER A 166 25.70 -3.45 4.72
C SER A 166 24.61 -4.43 4.34
N SER A 167 24.94 -5.73 4.34
CA SER A 167 23.94 -6.80 4.29
C SER A 167 23.83 -7.44 5.67
N GLN A 168 22.70 -7.25 6.35
CA GLN A 168 22.43 -7.78 7.69
C GLN A 168 20.99 -8.33 7.75
N ASN A 169 20.81 -9.47 8.42
CA ASN A 169 19.50 -10.08 8.71
C ASN A 169 18.57 -10.22 7.48
N GLY A 170 19.14 -10.57 6.32
CA GLY A 170 18.41 -10.76 5.06
C GLY A 170 18.12 -9.49 4.25
N ILE A 171 18.50 -8.31 4.74
CA ILE A 171 18.32 -7.02 4.08
C ILE A 171 19.68 -6.46 3.67
N GLU A 172 19.79 -5.99 2.42
CA GLU A 172 20.94 -5.17 1.96
C GLU A 172 20.53 -3.70 1.99
N SER A 173 21.19 -2.90 2.83
CA SER A 173 20.95 -1.47 2.93
C SER A 173 21.68 -0.68 1.84
N ILE A 174 21.16 0.51 1.54
CA ILE A 174 21.62 1.40 0.48
C ILE A 174 22.58 2.45 1.06
N PRO A 175 23.72 2.76 0.41
CA PRO A 175 24.63 3.81 0.87
C PRO A 175 24.12 5.20 0.46
N PHE A 176 24.49 6.22 1.22
CA PHE A 176 24.24 7.63 0.87
C PHE A 176 25.38 8.51 1.38
N ASP A 177 26.10 9.17 0.49
CA ASP A 177 27.38 9.86 0.77
C ASP A 177 27.22 11.37 1.05
N SER A 178 26.02 11.79 1.46
CA SER A 178 25.69 13.19 1.77
C SER A 178 25.00 13.32 3.13
N LYS A 179 24.57 14.53 3.47
CA LYS A 179 23.84 14.84 4.70
C LYS A 179 22.34 14.65 4.54
N PHE A 180 21.65 14.30 5.62
CA PHE A 180 20.18 14.27 5.65
C PHE A 180 19.67 14.77 7.01
N PRO A 181 18.60 15.59 7.06
CA PRO A 181 18.19 16.32 8.27
C PRO A 181 17.59 15.46 9.39
N LEU A 182 17.02 14.29 9.07
CA LEU A 182 16.44 13.36 10.03
C LEU A 182 17.13 12.00 9.94
N SER A 183 17.78 11.58 11.02
CA SER A 183 18.43 10.27 11.13
C SER A 183 18.02 9.59 12.44
N PHE A 184 18.06 8.26 12.45
CA PHE A 184 17.67 7.48 13.62
C PHE A 184 18.53 6.24 13.83
N THR A 185 18.60 5.78 15.06
CA THR A 185 19.09 4.44 15.42
C THR A 185 17.92 3.59 15.92
N VAL A 186 18.00 2.28 15.73
CA VAL A 186 17.02 1.32 16.26
C VAL A 186 17.74 0.30 17.13
N THR A 187 17.20 0.03 18.31
CA THR A 187 17.72 -0.96 19.25
C THR A 187 16.60 -1.88 19.74
N ALA A 188 16.92 -3.15 19.96
CA ALA A 188 16.09 -4.01 20.81
C ALA A 188 16.16 -3.50 22.25
N ASP A 189 15.03 -3.49 22.94
CA ASP A 189 14.96 -3.26 24.38
C ASP A 189 14.34 -4.50 25.06
N PRO A 190 15.10 -5.28 25.85
CA PRO A 190 14.61 -6.50 26.48
C PRO A 190 13.59 -6.22 27.60
N THR A 191 13.42 -4.97 28.03
CA THR A 191 12.38 -4.57 29.00
C THR A 191 11.01 -4.42 28.35
N ILE A 192 10.96 -4.23 27.02
CA ILE A 192 9.72 -4.06 26.27
C ILE A 192 9.11 -5.44 25.96
N GLN A 193 8.09 -5.81 26.72
CA GLN A 193 7.37 -7.07 26.52
C GLN A 193 6.37 -6.98 25.36
N CYS A 194 6.85 -7.20 24.14
CA CYS A 194 6.01 -7.50 22.99
C CYS A 194 5.24 -8.80 23.24
N THR A 195 3.91 -8.71 23.35
CA THR A 195 3.06 -9.87 23.62
C THR A 195 3.11 -10.89 22.48
N ALA A 196 3.65 -12.06 22.83
CA ALA A 196 3.60 -13.39 22.19
C ALA A 196 4.06 -13.49 20.72
N PRO A 197 4.60 -14.67 20.30
CA PRO A 197 4.83 -14.97 18.89
C PRO A 197 3.53 -14.83 18.08
N ASP A 198 3.65 -14.32 16.85
CA ASP A 198 2.51 -14.09 15.97
C ASP A 198 1.66 -15.39 15.79
N PRO A 199 0.40 -15.42 16.29
CA PRO A 199 -0.42 -16.63 16.27
C PRO A 199 -1.10 -16.88 14.91
N ARG A 200 -0.99 -15.96 13.94
CA ARG A 200 -1.70 -16.03 12.64
C ARG A 200 -1.52 -17.39 11.95
N TRP A 201 -0.27 -17.85 11.85
CA TRP A 201 0.09 -19.05 11.08
C TRP A 201 0.16 -20.33 11.92
N THR A 202 0.51 -20.21 13.21
CA THR A 202 0.71 -21.36 14.11
C THR A 202 -0.58 -21.86 14.76
N VAL A 203 -1.55 -20.96 14.98
CA VAL A 203 -2.82 -21.27 15.68
C VAL A 203 -4.02 -20.89 14.82
N SER A 204 -4.14 -19.63 14.41
CA SER A 204 -5.38 -19.11 13.85
C SER A 204 -5.70 -19.66 12.46
N LEU A 205 -4.72 -19.81 11.56
CA LEU A 205 -4.93 -20.41 10.24
C LEU A 205 -5.28 -21.90 10.34
N PRO A 206 -4.51 -22.76 11.04
CA PRO A 206 -4.89 -24.17 11.24
C PRO A 206 -6.29 -24.34 11.82
N LEU A 207 -6.68 -23.52 12.80
CA LEU A 207 -8.02 -23.54 13.39
C LEU A 207 -9.11 -23.12 12.39
N SER A 208 -8.87 -22.07 11.59
CA SER A 208 -9.83 -21.58 10.58
C SER A 208 -9.99 -22.57 9.42
N VAL A 209 -8.90 -23.19 8.98
CA VAL A 209 -8.90 -24.27 7.98
C VAL A 209 -9.63 -25.50 8.55
N LEU A 210 -9.33 -25.93 9.78
CA LEU A 210 -10.01 -27.05 10.43
C LEU A 210 -11.52 -26.79 10.54
N PHE A 211 -11.92 -25.62 11.01
CA PHE A 211 -13.33 -25.23 11.10
C PHE A 211 -14.04 -25.29 9.74
N THR A 212 -13.46 -24.71 8.70
CA THR A 212 -14.04 -24.73 7.35
C THR A 212 -14.02 -26.13 6.71
N VAL A 213 -13.04 -26.98 7.03
CA VAL A 213 -13.02 -28.40 6.63
C VAL A 213 -14.13 -29.18 7.32
N LEU A 214 -14.30 -29.05 8.64
CA LEU A 214 -15.38 -29.72 9.40
C LEU A 214 -16.75 -29.27 8.89
N LEU A 215 -16.96 -27.96 8.73
CA LEU A 215 -18.14 -27.38 8.08
C LEU A 215 -18.38 -28.00 6.69
N SER A 216 -17.34 -28.12 5.85
CA SER A 216 -17.45 -28.73 4.53
C SER A 216 -17.72 -30.24 4.57
N VAL A 217 -17.23 -30.97 5.57
CA VAL A 217 -17.53 -32.41 5.70
C VAL A 217 -18.98 -32.64 6.17
N PHE A 218 -19.45 -31.88 7.15
CA PHE A 218 -20.74 -32.14 7.81
C PHE A 218 -21.93 -31.34 7.24
N THR A 219 -21.73 -30.31 6.43
CA THR A 219 -22.81 -29.45 5.90
C THR A 219 -23.34 -29.90 4.53
N THR A 220 -24.63 -30.20 4.47
CA THR A 220 -25.37 -30.52 3.22
C THR A 220 -26.11 -29.33 2.59
N SER A 221 -26.13 -28.16 3.24
CA SER A 221 -26.71 -26.92 2.68
C SER A 221 -25.67 -26.09 1.91
N PRO A 222 -25.86 -25.77 0.62
CA PRO A 222 -24.93 -24.93 -0.13
C PRO A 222 -24.88 -23.51 0.39
N ALA A 223 -26.02 -22.98 0.86
CA ALA A 223 -26.09 -21.63 1.42
C ALA A 223 -25.31 -21.53 2.74
N LEU A 224 -25.53 -22.47 3.67
CA LEU A 224 -24.83 -22.47 4.95
C LEU A 224 -23.31 -22.60 4.73
N LEU A 225 -22.88 -23.56 3.90
CA LEU A 225 -21.48 -23.75 3.56
C LEU A 225 -20.87 -22.49 2.94
N PHE A 226 -21.52 -21.91 1.92
CA PHE A 226 -21.01 -20.74 1.22
C PHE A 226 -20.86 -19.54 2.15
N PHE A 227 -21.95 -19.10 2.81
CA PHE A 227 -21.94 -17.85 3.57
C PHE A 227 -21.07 -17.93 4.84
N THR A 228 -21.05 -19.07 5.54
CA THR A 228 -20.19 -19.21 6.72
C THR A 228 -18.71 -19.39 6.36
N THR A 229 -18.38 -20.08 5.26
CA THR A 229 -17.00 -20.12 4.75
C THR A 229 -16.56 -18.74 4.26
N PHE A 230 -17.41 -18.03 3.50
CA PHE A 230 -17.12 -16.69 3.01
C PHE A 230 -16.87 -15.71 4.17
N LEU A 231 -17.78 -15.64 5.15
CA LEU A 231 -17.63 -14.78 6.32
C LEU A 231 -16.39 -15.13 7.15
N GLY A 232 -16.15 -16.43 7.37
CA GLY A 232 -14.99 -16.91 8.12
C GLY A 232 -13.67 -16.57 7.44
N ILE A 233 -13.54 -16.84 6.14
CA ILE A 233 -12.33 -16.50 5.37
C ILE A 233 -12.16 -14.99 5.24
N PHE A 234 -13.22 -14.21 4.98
CA PHE A 234 -13.15 -12.75 4.89
C PHE A 234 -12.68 -12.11 6.21
N THR A 235 -13.23 -12.55 7.33
CA THR A 235 -12.81 -12.10 8.67
C THR A 235 -11.38 -12.54 8.97
N HIS A 236 -11.01 -13.77 8.59
CA HIS A 236 -9.64 -14.27 8.74
C HIS A 236 -8.64 -13.43 7.93
N VAL A 237 -8.94 -13.08 6.68
CA VAL A 237 -8.06 -12.20 5.90
C VAL A 237 -7.96 -10.83 6.54
N ALA A 238 -9.11 -10.16 6.77
CA ALA A 238 -9.17 -8.77 7.23
C ALA A 238 -8.56 -8.52 8.62
N LEU A 239 -8.59 -9.50 9.53
CA LEU A 239 -8.08 -9.36 10.90
C LEU A 239 -6.84 -10.19 11.22
N ILE A 240 -6.56 -11.22 10.42
CA ILE A 240 -5.53 -12.22 10.70
C ILE A 240 -4.53 -12.28 9.55
N SER A 241 -4.77 -13.03 8.48
CA SER A 241 -3.68 -13.37 7.53
C SER A 241 -3.14 -12.20 6.70
N ASP A 242 -3.97 -11.20 6.35
CA ASP A 242 -3.56 -10.06 5.50
C ASP A 242 -4.44 -8.83 5.83
N PRO A 243 -4.24 -8.19 7.00
CA PRO A 243 -5.07 -7.07 7.44
C PRO A 243 -4.74 -5.78 6.65
N PRO A 244 -5.63 -4.78 6.63
CA PRO A 244 -5.35 -3.45 6.07
C PRO A 244 -4.08 -2.80 6.64
N ASN A 245 -3.36 -2.02 5.83
CA ASN A 245 -2.22 -1.22 6.28
C ASN A 245 -2.73 -0.19 7.29
N LEU A 246 -2.16 -0.18 8.50
CA LEU A 246 -2.66 0.66 9.57
C LEU A 246 -1.58 0.93 10.64
N SER A 247 -1.35 2.20 10.89
CA SER A 247 -0.47 2.73 11.92
C SER A 247 -1.32 3.40 12.99
N THR A 248 -1.08 3.09 14.27
CA THR A 248 -1.87 3.63 15.40
C THR A 248 -0.98 4.11 16.54
N SER A 249 -1.44 5.14 17.25
CA SER A 249 -0.75 5.72 18.41
C SER A 249 -0.50 4.72 19.54
N SER A 250 -1.35 3.70 19.68
CA SER A 250 -1.17 2.59 20.62
C SER A 250 -1.52 1.25 19.98
N THR A 251 -0.92 0.16 20.45
CA THR A 251 -1.31 -1.21 20.03
C THR A 251 -2.74 -1.58 20.42
N ALA A 252 -3.32 -0.92 21.43
CA ALA A 252 -4.70 -1.16 21.85
C ALA A 252 -5.73 -0.62 20.84
N ALA A 253 -5.41 0.51 20.18
CA ALA A 253 -6.24 1.10 19.14
C ALA A 253 -6.28 0.28 17.82
N LEU A 254 -5.37 -0.68 17.63
CA LEU A 254 -5.27 -1.50 16.43
C LEU A 254 -6.55 -2.32 16.18
N LEU A 255 -6.99 -3.12 17.16
CA LEU A 255 -8.13 -4.03 16.97
C LEU A 255 -9.47 -3.28 16.74
N PRO A 256 -9.84 -2.23 17.48
CA PRO A 256 -11.01 -1.41 17.18
C PRO A 256 -10.98 -0.82 15.77
N SER A 257 -9.82 -0.33 15.33
CA SER A 257 -9.64 0.24 13.99
C SER A 257 -9.79 -0.82 12.89
N LEU A 258 -9.20 -2.00 13.06
CA LEU A 258 -9.38 -3.14 12.16
C LEU A 258 -10.84 -3.62 12.10
N ILE A 259 -11.57 -3.62 13.21
CA ILE A 259 -13.00 -3.94 13.25
C ILE A 259 -13.82 -2.88 12.50
N SER A 260 -13.49 -1.59 12.65
CA SER A 260 -14.13 -0.51 11.89
C SER A 260 -13.95 -0.68 10.38
N ILE A 261 -12.72 -0.97 9.93
CA ILE A 261 -12.43 -1.23 8.51
C ILE A 261 -13.11 -2.52 8.02
N LEU A 262 -13.11 -3.59 8.83
CA LEU A 262 -13.82 -4.84 8.54
C LEU A 262 -15.31 -4.60 8.32
N THR A 263 -15.99 -3.91 9.22
CA THR A 263 -17.45 -3.68 9.11
C THR A 263 -17.81 -2.84 7.89
N ALA A 264 -17.04 -1.79 7.59
CA ALA A 264 -17.21 -0.97 6.39
C ALA A 264 -17.07 -1.78 5.08
N ARG A 265 -16.17 -2.76 5.03
CA ARG A 265 -15.90 -3.58 3.83
C ARG A 265 -16.80 -4.83 3.75
N LEU A 266 -17.17 -5.41 4.89
CA LEU A 266 -17.92 -6.67 4.96
C LEU A 266 -19.36 -6.54 4.48
N LEU A 267 -20.07 -5.44 4.80
CA LEU A 267 -21.45 -5.26 4.38
C LEU A 267 -21.63 -5.27 2.84
N PRO A 268 -20.92 -4.43 2.06
CA PRO A 268 -20.96 -4.52 0.60
C PRO A 268 -20.41 -5.85 0.07
N ALA A 269 -19.39 -6.44 0.70
CA ALA A 269 -18.88 -7.76 0.33
C ALA A 269 -19.92 -8.88 0.50
N LEU A 270 -20.74 -8.86 1.55
CA LEU A 270 -21.84 -9.81 1.77
C LEU A 270 -22.96 -9.63 0.74
N PHE A 271 -23.28 -8.39 0.35
CA PHE A 271 -24.23 -8.13 -0.73
C PHE A 271 -23.71 -8.68 -2.07
N THR A 272 -22.45 -8.44 -2.40
CA THR A 272 -21.80 -9.03 -3.58
C THR A 272 -21.79 -10.56 -3.51
N ALA A 273 -21.44 -11.15 -2.35
CA ALA A 273 -21.46 -12.58 -2.14
C ALA A 273 -22.86 -13.19 -2.30
N ALA A 274 -23.92 -12.48 -1.89
CA ALA A 274 -25.30 -12.92 -2.09
C ALA A 274 -25.69 -12.92 -3.58
N ILE A 275 -25.30 -11.90 -4.36
CA ILE A 275 -25.50 -11.89 -5.81
C ILE A 275 -24.74 -13.05 -6.47
N LEU A 276 -23.45 -13.22 -6.16
CA LEU A 276 -22.63 -14.32 -6.66
C LEU A 276 -23.22 -15.69 -6.28
N TYR A 277 -23.75 -15.81 -5.07
CA TYR A 277 -24.42 -17.03 -4.62
C TYR A 277 -25.61 -17.37 -5.52
N LEU A 278 -26.50 -16.39 -5.74
CA LEU A 278 -27.71 -16.56 -6.53
C LEU A 278 -27.43 -16.78 -8.03
N THR A 279 -26.40 -16.14 -8.60
CA THR A 279 -26.13 -16.19 -10.05
C THR A 279 -25.20 -17.32 -10.48
N CYS A 280 -24.12 -17.61 -9.75
CA CYS A 280 -23.10 -18.59 -10.18
C CYS A 280 -22.75 -19.69 -9.17
N VAL A 281 -22.70 -19.42 -7.87
CA VAL A 281 -22.22 -20.41 -6.89
C VAL A 281 -23.26 -21.48 -6.57
N ARG A 282 -24.53 -21.11 -6.32
CA ARG A 282 -25.60 -22.07 -5.96
C ARG A 282 -25.78 -23.20 -6.99
N ARG A 283 -25.50 -22.94 -8.26
CA ARG A 283 -25.53 -23.93 -9.34
C ARG A 283 -24.29 -24.82 -9.36
N ALA A 284 -23.10 -24.24 -9.15
CA ALA A 284 -21.82 -24.91 -9.32
C ALA A 284 -21.34 -25.68 -8.07
N LEU A 285 -21.80 -25.32 -6.87
CA LEU A 285 -21.43 -25.90 -5.58
C LEU A 285 -22.47 -26.96 -5.12
N PRO A 286 -22.31 -28.26 -5.49
CA PRO A 286 -23.17 -29.31 -4.97
C PRO A 286 -22.79 -29.65 -3.51
N THR A 287 -23.80 -30.04 -2.74
CA THR A 287 -23.64 -30.40 -1.31
C THR A 287 -24.40 -31.66 -0.92
N THR A 288 -24.66 -32.57 -1.88
CA THR A 288 -25.18 -33.91 -1.56
C THR A 288 -24.07 -34.75 -0.89
N PRO A 289 -24.39 -35.79 -0.10
CA PRO A 289 -23.39 -36.64 0.54
C PRO A 289 -22.36 -37.24 -0.42
N GLN A 290 -22.75 -37.57 -1.65
CA GLN A 290 -21.86 -38.10 -2.70
C GLN A 290 -20.83 -37.05 -3.18
N THR A 291 -21.13 -35.76 -3.00
CA THR A 291 -20.29 -34.63 -3.43
C THR A 291 -19.45 -34.04 -2.30
N THR A 292 -19.58 -34.52 -1.06
CA THR A 292 -18.82 -34.02 0.10
C THR A 292 -17.30 -34.06 -0.12
N LEU A 293 -16.76 -35.16 -0.66
CA LEU A 293 -15.33 -35.23 -0.99
C LEU A 293 -14.96 -34.24 -2.12
N THR A 294 -15.85 -34.03 -3.08
CA THR A 294 -15.59 -33.11 -4.21
C THR A 294 -15.54 -31.66 -3.77
N LYS A 295 -16.48 -31.18 -2.94
CA LYS A 295 -16.45 -29.80 -2.43
C LYS A 295 -15.29 -29.56 -1.45
N THR A 296 -14.98 -30.53 -0.57
CA THR A 296 -13.86 -30.40 0.38
C THR A 296 -12.48 -30.45 -0.30
N LEU A 297 -12.32 -31.10 -1.46
CA LEU A 297 -11.04 -31.14 -2.19
C LEU A 297 -10.90 -30.12 -3.32
N PHE A 298 -11.98 -29.80 -4.05
CA PHE A 298 -11.93 -28.94 -5.23
C PHE A 298 -12.51 -27.53 -5.03
N TRP A 299 -13.27 -27.29 -3.95
CA TRP A 299 -13.76 -25.95 -3.64
C TRP A 299 -12.92 -25.32 -2.51
N LEU A 300 -12.97 -25.91 -1.31
CA LEU A 300 -12.40 -25.28 -0.11
C LEU A 300 -10.89 -24.95 -0.21
N PRO A 301 -10.00 -25.83 -0.73
CA PRO A 301 -8.57 -25.52 -0.79
C PRO A 301 -8.27 -24.40 -1.78
N PHE A 302 -8.98 -24.34 -2.90
CA PHE A 302 -8.82 -23.29 -3.90
C PHE A 302 -9.35 -21.93 -3.39
N PHE A 303 -10.36 -21.92 -2.52
CA PHE A 303 -10.80 -20.70 -1.83
C PHE A 303 -9.69 -20.18 -0.93
N TRP A 304 -9.14 -21.02 -0.05
CA TRP A 304 -7.99 -20.64 0.79
C TRP A 304 -6.76 -20.21 -0.02
N LEU A 305 -6.44 -20.89 -1.13
CA LEU A 305 -5.35 -20.49 -2.03
C LEU A 305 -5.56 -19.07 -2.58
N GLY A 306 -6.76 -18.73 -3.05
CA GLY A 306 -7.05 -17.39 -3.56
C GLY A 306 -7.11 -16.32 -2.48
N ALA A 307 -7.61 -16.65 -1.28
CA ALA A 307 -7.74 -15.73 -0.16
C ALA A 307 -6.38 -15.34 0.45
N LEU A 308 -5.39 -16.22 0.33
CA LEU A 308 -4.01 -16.04 0.76
C LEU A 308 -3.07 -15.76 -0.43
N SER A 309 -3.56 -15.11 -1.50
CA SER A 309 -2.81 -14.92 -2.75
C SER A 309 -1.45 -14.25 -2.55
N ASN A 310 -1.37 -13.31 -1.60
CA ASN A 310 -0.17 -12.63 -1.12
C ASN A 310 0.95 -13.58 -0.66
N ARG A 311 0.62 -14.81 -0.25
CA ARG A 311 1.57 -15.85 0.18
C ARG A 311 1.59 -17.09 -0.72
N THR A 312 0.51 -17.39 -1.44
CA THR A 312 0.35 -18.63 -2.21
C THR A 312 0.60 -18.48 -3.71
N ILE A 313 0.38 -17.29 -4.28
CA ILE A 313 0.36 -17.04 -5.72
C ILE A 313 1.36 -15.94 -6.08
N GLU A 314 1.24 -14.77 -5.43
CA GLU A 314 2.02 -13.57 -5.74
C GLU A 314 3.53 -13.75 -5.58
N PRO A 315 4.07 -14.42 -4.54
CA PRO A 315 5.52 -14.63 -4.41
C PRO A 315 6.16 -15.48 -5.51
N TRP A 316 5.34 -16.27 -6.23
CA TRP A 316 5.79 -17.16 -7.32
C TRP A 316 5.70 -16.50 -8.70
N ILE A 317 5.11 -15.30 -8.78
CA ILE A 317 4.92 -14.57 -10.03
C ILE A 317 5.84 -13.34 -10.01
N PRO A 318 6.96 -13.34 -10.77
CA PRO A 318 7.86 -12.19 -10.87
C PRO A 318 7.25 -11.11 -11.79
N ILE A 319 6.06 -10.62 -11.44
CA ILE A 319 5.33 -9.56 -12.16
C ILE A 319 4.63 -8.67 -11.13
N THR A 320 5.25 -7.54 -10.79
CA THR A 320 4.62 -6.56 -9.88
C THR A 320 3.64 -5.64 -10.61
N ARG A 321 3.90 -5.35 -11.89
CA ARG A 321 3.10 -4.45 -12.74
C ARG A 321 3.14 -4.94 -14.19
N LEU A 322 2.04 -4.77 -14.91
CA LEU A 322 1.88 -5.18 -16.32
C LEU A 322 2.22 -4.04 -17.31
N THR A 323 2.98 -3.02 -16.90
CA THR A 323 3.41 -1.95 -17.82
C THR A 323 4.59 -2.43 -18.68
N PRO A 324 4.76 -1.93 -19.91
CA PRO A 324 5.89 -2.31 -20.76
C PRO A 324 7.25 -2.03 -20.11
N GLY A 325 7.40 -0.88 -19.43
CA GLY A 325 8.63 -0.50 -18.73
C GLY A 325 8.95 -1.46 -17.58
N ASP A 326 7.97 -1.76 -16.74
CA ASP A 326 8.14 -2.65 -15.58
C ASP A 326 8.51 -4.08 -16.00
N LEU A 327 7.89 -4.60 -17.06
CA LEU A 327 8.22 -5.91 -17.61
C LEU A 327 9.64 -5.97 -18.17
N THR A 328 10.16 -4.88 -18.76
CA THR A 328 11.57 -4.82 -19.17
C THR A 328 12.53 -4.71 -17.98
N ALA A 329 12.17 -3.95 -16.93
CA ALA A 329 12.99 -3.79 -15.72
C ALA A 329 13.07 -5.08 -14.88
N GLN A 330 12.01 -5.88 -14.84
CA GLN A 330 11.95 -7.17 -14.13
C GLN A 330 12.59 -8.33 -14.92
N GLY A 331 12.99 -8.09 -16.17
CA GLY A 331 13.79 -9.02 -16.98
C GLY A 331 13.03 -10.20 -17.58
N PRO A 332 13.74 -11.14 -18.24
CA PRO A 332 13.11 -12.18 -19.06
C PRO A 332 12.23 -13.17 -18.27
N ALA A 333 12.45 -13.33 -16.97
CA ALA A 333 11.63 -14.18 -16.12
C ALA A 333 10.16 -13.69 -16.03
N ALA A 334 9.95 -12.37 -15.97
CA ALA A 334 8.62 -11.76 -15.94
C ALA A 334 7.81 -12.08 -17.21
N LEU A 335 8.48 -12.00 -18.38
CA LEU A 335 7.86 -12.31 -19.68
C LEU A 335 7.49 -13.79 -19.81
N VAL A 336 8.35 -14.70 -19.35
CA VAL A 336 8.05 -16.15 -19.35
C VAL A 336 6.89 -16.47 -18.40
N ALA A 337 6.88 -15.89 -17.19
CA ALA A 337 5.78 -16.05 -16.25
C ALA A 337 4.46 -15.55 -16.85
N LEU A 338 4.46 -14.37 -17.49
CA LEU A 338 3.29 -13.79 -18.13
C LEU A 338 2.74 -14.70 -19.24
N ALA A 339 3.61 -15.24 -20.09
CA ALA A 339 3.23 -16.16 -21.16
C ALA A 339 2.60 -17.46 -20.62
N LEU A 340 3.17 -18.04 -19.56
CA LEU A 340 2.64 -19.24 -18.91
C LEU A 340 1.29 -19.00 -18.24
N ILE A 341 1.12 -17.86 -17.53
CA ILE A 341 -0.15 -17.46 -16.92
C ILE A 341 -1.22 -17.24 -17.99
N ALA A 342 -0.89 -16.50 -19.07
CA ALA A 342 -1.81 -16.26 -20.17
C ALA A 342 -2.24 -17.56 -20.86
N ALA A 343 -1.32 -18.51 -21.07
CA ALA A 343 -1.63 -19.83 -21.61
C ALA A 343 -2.56 -20.65 -20.67
N LEU A 344 -2.29 -20.64 -19.37
CA LEU A 344 -3.11 -21.33 -18.36
C LEU A 344 -4.52 -20.74 -18.29
N VAL A 345 -4.65 -19.42 -18.20
CA VAL A 345 -5.95 -18.72 -18.18
C VAL A 345 -6.73 -18.98 -19.47
N THR A 346 -6.06 -18.96 -20.63
CA THR A 346 -6.69 -19.28 -21.92
C THR A 346 -7.18 -20.74 -21.99
N ALA A 347 -6.38 -21.70 -21.49
CA ALA A 347 -6.77 -23.10 -21.44
C ALA A 347 -7.98 -23.33 -20.52
N LEU A 348 -8.00 -22.69 -19.34
CA LEU A 348 -9.13 -22.73 -18.42
C LEU A 348 -10.38 -22.06 -19.01
N ALA A 349 -10.25 -20.88 -19.62
CA ALA A 349 -11.36 -20.18 -20.28
C ALA A 349 -11.95 -21.03 -21.43
N THR A 350 -11.10 -21.67 -22.23
CA THR A 350 -11.54 -22.58 -23.31
C THR A 350 -12.27 -23.80 -22.76
N LEU A 351 -11.82 -24.34 -21.62
CA LEU A 351 -12.49 -25.43 -20.92
C LEU A 351 -13.87 -25.01 -20.39
N GLN A 352 -14.00 -23.83 -19.77
CA GLN A 352 -15.30 -23.30 -19.32
C GLN A 352 -16.23 -22.98 -20.50
N ALA A 353 -15.72 -22.42 -21.60
CA ALA A 353 -16.51 -22.19 -22.81
C ALA A 353 -17.06 -23.50 -23.37
N ARG A 354 -16.26 -24.58 -23.37
CA ARG A 354 -16.67 -25.92 -23.82
C ARG A 354 -17.72 -26.56 -22.91
N THR A 355 -17.67 -26.36 -21.60
CA THR A 355 -18.71 -26.85 -20.67
C THR A 355 -20.01 -26.07 -20.84
N LEU A 356 -19.94 -24.73 -20.90
CA LEU A 356 -21.11 -23.87 -21.15
C LEU A 356 -21.74 -24.11 -22.54
N TYR A 357 -20.95 -24.48 -23.55
CA TYR A 357 -21.46 -24.90 -24.86
C TYR A 357 -22.26 -26.20 -24.76
N ARG A 358 -21.72 -27.20 -24.05
CA ARG A 358 -22.41 -28.48 -23.81
C ARG A 358 -23.68 -28.33 -22.96
N GLU A 359 -23.74 -27.32 -22.09
CA GLU A 359 -24.95 -26.95 -21.35
C GLU A 359 -25.95 -26.11 -22.19
N GLY A 360 -25.63 -25.75 -23.44
CA GLY A 360 -26.48 -24.90 -24.30
C GLY A 360 -26.52 -23.42 -23.89
N ARG A 361 -25.64 -23.00 -22.97
CA ARG A 361 -25.67 -21.67 -22.33
C ARG A 361 -24.65 -20.68 -22.91
N LEU A 362 -23.66 -21.16 -23.67
CA LEU A 362 -22.57 -20.34 -24.20
C LEU A 362 -23.03 -19.02 -24.87
N PRO A 363 -24.08 -18.97 -25.72
CA PRO A 363 -24.50 -17.72 -26.36
C PRO A 363 -24.88 -16.62 -25.36
N ALA A 364 -25.58 -16.96 -24.28
CA ALA A 364 -25.95 -16.00 -23.24
C ALA A 364 -24.72 -15.50 -22.45
N TYR A 365 -23.73 -16.36 -22.24
CA TYR A 365 -22.46 -15.98 -21.62
C TYR A 365 -21.60 -15.11 -22.55
N LEU A 366 -21.54 -15.41 -23.84
CA LEU A 366 -20.86 -14.55 -24.82
C LEU A 366 -21.53 -13.17 -24.90
N ALA A 367 -22.85 -13.08 -24.84
CA ALA A 367 -23.57 -11.81 -24.76
C ALA A 367 -23.25 -11.04 -23.47
N LEU A 368 -23.20 -11.72 -22.31
CA LEU A 368 -22.77 -11.13 -21.04
C LEU A 368 -21.33 -10.59 -21.11
N TYR A 369 -20.38 -11.40 -21.62
CA TYR A 369 -18.99 -11.00 -21.73
C TYR A 369 -18.76 -9.89 -22.77
N ALA A 370 -19.53 -9.86 -23.85
CA ALA A 370 -19.55 -8.75 -24.80
C ALA A 370 -20.07 -7.47 -24.14
N ALA A 371 -21.16 -7.53 -23.37
CA ALA A 371 -21.69 -6.38 -22.65
C ALA A 371 -20.72 -5.84 -21.59
N LEU A 372 -20.07 -6.73 -20.82
CA LEU A 372 -19.01 -6.36 -19.86
C LEU A 372 -17.80 -5.74 -20.57
N GLY A 373 -17.36 -6.33 -21.69
CA GLY A 373 -16.25 -5.81 -22.49
C GLY A 373 -16.53 -4.43 -23.10
N ILE A 374 -17.74 -4.21 -23.62
CA ILE A 374 -18.20 -2.89 -24.08
C ILE A 374 -18.24 -1.89 -22.92
N GLY A 375 -18.76 -2.29 -21.75
CA GLY A 375 -18.75 -1.45 -20.55
C GLY A 375 -17.34 -1.01 -20.15
N LEU A 376 -16.39 -1.95 -20.09
CA LEU A 376 -14.98 -1.65 -19.79
C LEU A 376 -14.33 -0.77 -20.86
N ALA A 377 -14.65 -0.97 -22.14
CA ALA A 377 -14.14 -0.13 -23.24
C ALA A 377 -14.68 1.30 -23.17
N LEU A 378 -15.97 1.49 -22.81
CA LEU A 378 -16.57 2.81 -22.59
C LEU A 378 -15.93 3.51 -21.38
N LEU A 379 -15.71 2.79 -20.27
CA LEU A 379 -15.03 3.32 -19.08
C LEU A 379 -13.57 3.71 -19.39
N ALA A 380 -12.85 2.90 -20.16
CA ALA A 380 -11.48 3.18 -20.59
C ALA A 380 -11.35 4.32 -21.62
N ALA A 381 -12.45 4.72 -22.26
CA ALA A 381 -12.50 5.84 -23.19
C ALA A 381 -12.79 7.20 -22.51
N LEU A 382 -13.01 7.23 -21.18
CA LEU A 382 -13.27 8.47 -20.45
C LEU A 382 -11.96 9.29 -20.28
N PRO A 383 -11.96 10.59 -20.66
CA PRO A 383 -10.75 11.41 -20.58
C PRO A 383 -10.35 11.69 -19.13
N GLY A 384 -9.04 11.71 -18.87
CA GLY A 384 -8.47 11.99 -17.54
C GLY A 384 -8.57 10.83 -16.53
N LEU A 385 -9.20 9.73 -16.92
CA LEU A 385 -9.32 8.51 -16.11
C LEU A 385 -8.61 7.34 -16.78
N HIS A 386 -8.13 6.42 -15.96
CA HIS A 386 -7.43 5.22 -16.40
C HIS A 386 -8.07 3.98 -15.76
N LEU A 387 -8.26 2.94 -16.56
CA LEU A 387 -8.84 1.67 -16.12
C LEU A 387 -7.82 0.85 -15.32
N ARG A 388 -8.08 0.62 -14.03
CA ARG A 388 -7.26 -0.25 -13.17
C ARG A 388 -8.05 -1.48 -12.75
N LEU A 389 -7.71 -2.62 -13.36
CA LEU A 389 -8.33 -3.90 -13.06
C LEU A 389 -7.64 -4.58 -11.87
N HIS A 390 -8.09 -4.22 -10.66
CA HIS A 390 -7.73 -4.95 -9.43
C HIS A 390 -8.15 -6.42 -9.51
N HIS A 391 -7.44 -7.31 -8.81
CA HIS A 391 -7.71 -8.76 -8.82
C HIS A 391 -9.12 -9.10 -8.33
N TYR A 392 -9.70 -8.31 -7.42
CA TYR A 392 -11.10 -8.48 -7.02
C TYR A 392 -12.08 -8.16 -8.17
N VAL A 393 -11.79 -7.17 -9.02
CA VAL A 393 -12.61 -6.87 -10.22
C VAL A 393 -12.47 -7.98 -11.24
N LEU A 394 -11.24 -8.44 -11.49
CA LEU A 394 -10.98 -9.59 -12.37
C LEU A 394 -11.73 -10.84 -11.90
N ALA A 395 -11.77 -11.08 -10.59
CA ALA A 395 -12.58 -12.14 -10.00
C ALA A 395 -14.07 -11.98 -10.30
N LEU A 396 -14.66 -10.80 -10.08
CA LEU A 396 -16.08 -10.53 -10.39
C LEU A 396 -16.42 -10.70 -11.86
N LEU A 397 -15.53 -10.29 -12.77
CA LEU A 397 -15.71 -10.49 -14.22
C LEU A 397 -15.67 -11.97 -14.61
N LEU A 398 -14.75 -12.76 -14.05
CA LEU A 398 -14.53 -14.15 -14.43
C LEU A 398 -15.46 -15.16 -13.72
N LEU A 399 -15.97 -14.83 -12.52
CA LEU A 399 -16.83 -15.72 -11.72
C LEU A 399 -18.07 -16.27 -12.46
N PRO A 400 -18.84 -15.48 -13.24
CA PRO A 400 -19.98 -16.00 -13.99
C PRO A 400 -19.64 -17.19 -14.90
N GLY A 401 -18.48 -17.16 -15.58
CA GLY A 401 -18.00 -18.23 -16.46
C GLY A 401 -17.72 -19.56 -15.75
N THR A 402 -17.67 -19.57 -14.41
CA THR A 402 -17.46 -20.77 -13.60
C THR A 402 -18.76 -21.46 -13.17
N ALA A 403 -19.93 -20.98 -13.61
CA ALA A 403 -21.26 -21.48 -13.19
C ALA A 403 -21.69 -22.83 -13.81
N ALA A 404 -20.75 -23.75 -14.01
CA ALA A 404 -20.96 -25.09 -14.58
C ALA A 404 -20.62 -26.18 -13.54
N GLN A 405 -21.28 -27.34 -13.63
CA GLN A 405 -21.15 -28.41 -12.62
C GLN A 405 -19.97 -29.34 -12.91
N THR A 406 -18.74 -28.80 -12.91
CA THR A 406 -17.51 -29.58 -13.13
C THR A 406 -16.43 -29.28 -12.09
N ARG A 407 -15.54 -30.24 -11.80
CA ARG A 407 -14.43 -30.04 -10.85
C ARG A 407 -13.53 -28.85 -11.22
N PRO A 408 -13.13 -28.64 -12.50
CA PRO A 408 -12.40 -27.44 -12.90
C PRO A 408 -13.18 -26.14 -12.69
N SER A 409 -14.49 -26.11 -12.99
CA SER A 409 -15.36 -24.96 -12.71
C SER A 409 -15.41 -24.64 -11.23
N LEU A 410 -15.55 -25.66 -10.37
CA LEU A 410 -15.60 -25.52 -8.92
C LEU A 410 -14.29 -24.96 -8.33
N ALA A 411 -13.14 -25.44 -8.82
CA ALA A 411 -11.81 -24.94 -8.43
C ALA A 411 -11.56 -23.51 -8.89
N CYS A 412 -11.89 -23.19 -10.16
CA CYS A 412 -11.78 -21.82 -10.67
C CYS A 412 -12.70 -20.87 -9.89
N GLN A 413 -13.94 -21.27 -9.61
CA GLN A 413 -14.89 -20.48 -8.84
C GLN A 413 -14.36 -20.15 -7.45
N ALA A 414 -13.86 -21.17 -6.74
CA ALA A 414 -13.30 -20.98 -5.41
C ALA A 414 -12.06 -20.08 -5.41
N LEU A 415 -11.14 -20.28 -6.36
CA LEU A 415 -9.95 -19.45 -6.51
C LEU A 415 -10.30 -17.98 -6.74
N LEU A 416 -11.27 -17.70 -7.62
CA LEU A 416 -11.73 -16.33 -7.89
C LEU A 416 -12.49 -15.74 -6.68
N LEU A 417 -13.31 -16.52 -5.96
CA LEU A 417 -13.89 -16.09 -4.68
C LEU A 417 -12.81 -15.73 -3.66
N GLY A 418 -11.73 -16.51 -3.60
CA GLY A 418 -10.57 -16.22 -2.77
C GLY A 418 -9.91 -14.90 -3.16
N LEU A 419 -9.60 -14.69 -4.45
CA LEU A 419 -9.00 -13.43 -4.93
C LEU A 419 -9.89 -12.21 -4.69
N PHE A 420 -11.22 -12.38 -4.80
CA PHE A 420 -12.18 -11.35 -4.43
C PHE A 420 -12.11 -11.03 -2.92
N VAL A 421 -12.08 -12.06 -2.06
CA VAL A 421 -11.95 -11.88 -0.62
C VAL A 421 -10.62 -11.25 -0.25
N ASN A 422 -9.49 -11.70 -0.81
CA ASN A 422 -8.18 -11.09 -0.57
C ASN A 422 -8.21 -9.59 -0.91
N GLY A 423 -8.58 -9.25 -2.16
CA GLY A 423 -8.61 -7.86 -2.60
C GLY A 423 -9.51 -6.96 -1.77
N VAL A 424 -10.76 -7.38 -1.52
CA VAL A 424 -11.73 -6.55 -0.79
C VAL A 424 -11.45 -6.50 0.72
N ALA A 425 -11.00 -7.58 1.35
CA ALA A 425 -10.66 -7.56 2.77
C ALA A 425 -9.43 -6.68 3.05
N ARG A 426 -8.38 -6.81 2.22
CA ARG A 426 -7.09 -6.12 2.35
C ARG A 426 -7.14 -4.66 1.91
N TRP A 427 -7.67 -4.39 0.72
CA TRP A 427 -7.64 -3.08 0.05
C TRP A 427 -9.00 -2.36 0.02
N GLY A 428 -10.10 -3.11 0.12
CA GLY A 428 -11.46 -2.58 -0.03
C GLY A 428 -11.95 -2.60 -1.47
N PHE A 429 -13.04 -1.89 -1.74
CA PHE A 429 -13.58 -1.70 -3.09
C PHE A 429 -12.89 -0.51 -3.78
N ASP A 430 -11.59 -0.64 -4.06
CA ASP A 430 -10.80 0.43 -4.72
C ASP A 430 -11.31 0.71 -6.14
N ALA A 431 -11.22 1.96 -6.58
CA ALA A 431 -11.84 2.45 -7.79
C ALA A 431 -11.35 1.72 -9.06
N LEU A 432 -12.32 1.32 -9.89
CA LEU A 432 -12.07 0.75 -11.22
C LEU A 432 -11.48 1.79 -12.19
N LEU A 433 -11.84 3.05 -12.01
CA LEU A 433 -11.31 4.20 -12.72
C LEU A 433 -10.56 5.10 -11.74
N GLN A 434 -9.27 5.29 -11.99
CA GLN A 434 -8.40 6.15 -11.18
C GLN A 434 -7.86 7.30 -12.03
N THR A 435 -7.60 8.45 -11.40
CA THR A 435 -6.93 9.57 -12.06
C THR A 435 -5.46 9.23 -12.31
N GLY A 436 -4.81 9.92 -13.24
CA GLY A 436 -3.38 9.76 -13.48
C GLY A 436 -2.50 10.08 -12.26
N GLU A 437 -3.01 10.90 -11.34
CA GLU A 437 -2.40 11.21 -10.05
C GLU A 437 -2.53 10.07 -9.05
N ALA A 438 -3.74 9.53 -8.86
CA ALA A 438 -3.98 8.37 -7.98
C ALA A 438 -3.22 7.11 -8.44
N LEU A 439 -3.04 6.93 -9.76
CA LEU A 439 -2.20 5.86 -10.31
C LEU A 439 -0.70 6.08 -10.07
N ARG A 440 -0.24 7.32 -10.11
CA ARG A 440 1.16 7.68 -9.88
C ARG A 440 1.53 7.40 -8.42
N GLY A 441 0.67 7.81 -7.48
CA GLY A 441 0.99 7.79 -6.06
C GLY A 441 2.24 8.62 -5.81
N ASP A 442 3.27 8.00 -5.23
CA ASP A 442 4.60 8.57 -4.98
C ASP A 442 5.59 8.45 -6.17
N GLY A 443 5.11 8.08 -7.36
CA GLY A 443 5.92 8.09 -8.58
C GLY A 443 6.26 9.49 -9.09
N LEU A 444 7.29 9.57 -9.94
CA LEU A 444 7.75 10.83 -10.54
C LEU A 444 6.68 11.51 -11.42
N VAL A 445 6.68 12.85 -11.42
CA VAL A 445 5.78 13.68 -12.24
C VAL A 445 6.53 14.12 -13.51
N GLY A 446 6.01 13.73 -14.68
CA GLY A 446 6.63 13.99 -15.98
C GLY A 446 7.88 13.15 -16.23
N ASP A 447 8.66 13.52 -17.25
CA ASP A 447 9.92 12.84 -17.63
C ASP A 447 11.09 13.11 -16.66
N GLY A 448 10.80 13.31 -15.37
CA GLY A 448 11.78 13.73 -14.38
C GLY A 448 12.39 15.08 -14.72
N LEU A 449 11.59 16.15 -14.60
CA LEU A 449 12.07 17.55 -14.66
C LEU A 449 12.95 17.90 -13.45
N VAL A 450 14.05 17.16 -13.28
CA VAL A 450 15.29 17.74 -12.79
C VAL A 450 15.55 18.91 -13.73
N PRO A 451 15.48 20.19 -13.27
CA PRO A 451 15.71 21.31 -14.16
C PRO A 451 17.08 21.13 -14.79
N SER A 452 17.18 21.29 -16.11
CA SER A 452 18.44 21.15 -16.81
C SER A 452 19.39 22.26 -16.33
N VAL A 453 20.19 21.93 -15.32
CA VAL A 453 21.22 22.83 -14.79
C VAL A 453 22.21 23.02 -15.92
N VAL A 454 22.05 24.12 -16.66
CA VAL A 454 22.94 24.50 -17.75
C VAL A 454 24.34 24.52 -17.18
N ALA A 455 25.23 23.69 -17.75
CA ALA A 455 26.62 23.63 -17.29
C ALA A 455 27.18 25.06 -17.25
N PRO A 456 27.84 25.47 -16.14
CA PRO A 456 28.31 26.84 -15.99
C PRO A 456 29.24 27.16 -17.16
N MET A 457 29.08 28.36 -17.74
CA MET A 457 30.05 28.84 -18.71
C MET A 457 31.37 29.09 -17.97
N VAL A 458 32.36 28.24 -18.26
CA VAL A 458 33.70 28.32 -17.70
C VAL A 458 34.56 29.15 -18.66
N GLU A 459 34.80 30.42 -18.32
CA GLU A 459 35.68 31.28 -19.10
C GLU A 459 37.03 31.49 -18.39
N ARG A 460 38.12 31.31 -19.13
CA ARG A 460 39.46 31.63 -18.65
C ARG A 460 39.72 33.12 -18.81
N LEU A 461 39.51 33.88 -17.74
CA LEU A 461 39.69 35.33 -17.72
C LEU A 461 41.16 35.69 -18.03
N ARG A 462 41.35 36.59 -19.01
CA ARG A 462 42.68 37.12 -19.37
C ARG A 462 43.15 38.13 -18.31
N GLY A 463 44.46 38.18 -18.07
CA GLY A 463 45.06 39.11 -17.09
C GLY A 463 45.41 38.47 -15.75
N ALA A 464 45.94 37.24 -15.75
CA ALA A 464 46.73 36.76 -14.62
C ALA A 464 48.18 37.22 -14.80
N GLU A 465 48.77 37.81 -13.76
CA GLU A 465 50.21 38.03 -13.70
C GLU A 465 50.97 36.69 -13.65
N ALA A 466 52.28 36.72 -13.91
CA ALA A 466 53.10 35.53 -14.14
C ALA A 466 52.98 34.50 -12.99
N GLY A 467 52.31 33.37 -13.28
CA GLY A 467 52.08 32.26 -12.35
C GLY A 467 50.63 32.07 -11.89
N GLY A 468 49.73 33.04 -12.08
CA GLY A 468 48.33 32.94 -11.68
C GLY A 468 47.40 32.30 -12.72
N TRP A 469 46.22 31.87 -12.28
CA TRP A 469 45.07 31.63 -13.16
C TRP A 469 43.79 32.21 -12.56
N ARG A 470 42.86 32.60 -13.44
CA ARG A 470 41.53 33.11 -13.08
C ARG A 470 40.49 32.39 -13.92
N ILE A 471 39.47 31.85 -13.26
CA ILE A 471 38.34 31.21 -13.91
C ILE A 471 37.09 31.99 -13.50
N GLY A 472 36.35 32.48 -14.50
CA GLY A 472 34.98 32.95 -14.31
C GLY A 472 34.03 31.78 -14.45
N LEU A 473 33.13 31.63 -13.48
CA LEU A 473 32.01 30.70 -13.57
C LEU A 473 30.73 31.53 -13.67
N MET A 474 30.06 31.45 -14.82
CA MET A 474 28.76 32.10 -15.03
C MET A 474 27.68 31.03 -15.18
N TRP A 475 26.74 31.02 -14.24
CA TRP A 475 25.51 30.24 -14.36
C TRP A 475 24.47 31.07 -15.09
N ARG A 476 23.83 30.49 -16.11
CA ARG A 476 22.66 31.10 -16.72
C ARG A 476 21.53 30.99 -15.71
N GLY A 477 21.11 32.12 -15.14
CA GLY A 477 19.98 32.16 -14.21
C GLY A 477 18.71 31.60 -14.89
N PHE A 478 17.81 31.03 -14.09
CA PHE A 478 16.48 30.68 -14.58
C PHE A 478 15.84 31.92 -15.21
N GLU A 479 15.28 31.78 -16.41
CA GLU A 479 14.49 32.83 -17.07
C GLU A 479 13.10 32.94 -16.43
N GLU A 480 13.05 33.18 -15.11
CA GLU A 480 11.94 33.92 -14.52
C GLU A 480 12.14 35.41 -14.80
N ALA A 481 11.04 36.11 -15.09
CA ALA A 481 11.08 37.43 -15.69
C ALA A 481 11.71 38.51 -14.78
N GLY A 482 13.01 38.78 -14.97
CA GLY A 482 13.60 40.08 -14.67
C GLY A 482 14.72 40.18 -13.63
N GLN A 483 15.24 39.09 -13.07
CA GLN A 483 16.40 39.15 -12.15
C GLN A 483 17.74 38.79 -12.80
N LYS A 484 18.77 39.56 -12.48
CA LYS A 484 20.14 39.41 -13.02
C LYS A 484 20.85 38.24 -12.34
N GLY A 485 21.56 37.43 -13.12
CA GLY A 485 22.31 36.27 -12.63
C GLY A 485 23.44 36.64 -11.66
N ALA A 486 23.83 35.67 -10.82
CA ALA A 486 24.94 35.79 -9.89
C ALA A 486 26.28 35.42 -10.55
N GLU A 487 27.28 36.30 -10.45
CA GLU A 487 28.65 36.02 -10.89
C GLU A 487 29.51 35.57 -9.71
N GLY A 488 30.23 34.44 -9.88
CA GLY A 488 31.21 33.94 -8.92
C GLY A 488 32.61 33.91 -9.53
N VAL A 489 33.56 34.65 -8.95
CA VAL A 489 34.96 34.66 -9.39
C VAL A 489 35.81 33.89 -8.39
N VAL A 490 36.45 32.81 -8.85
CA VAL A 490 37.41 32.04 -8.04
C VAL A 490 38.83 32.38 -8.51
N GLN A 491 39.70 32.75 -7.56
CA GLN A 491 41.13 32.99 -7.79
C GLN A 491 41.95 31.93 -7.07
N GLY A 492 42.97 31.41 -7.76
CA GLY A 492 43.94 30.47 -7.20
C GLY A 492 45.35 30.78 -7.69
N SER A 493 46.33 30.69 -6.79
CA SER A 493 47.75 30.77 -7.10
C SER A 493 48.40 29.41 -6.81
N ALA A 494 49.08 28.84 -7.80
CA ALA A 494 49.90 27.66 -7.57
C ALA A 494 51.26 28.10 -6.99
N CYS A 495 51.44 27.95 -5.68
CA CYS A 495 52.79 27.88 -5.12
C CYS A 495 53.38 26.50 -5.48
N TRP A 496 54.52 26.53 -6.20
CA TRP A 496 55.40 25.39 -6.40
C TRP A 496 56.54 25.44 -5.38
#